data_AF-A0A358C390-F1
#
_entry.id   AF-A0A358C390-F1
#
_cell.length_a   1.000
_cell.length_b   1.000
_cell.length_c   1.000
_cell.angle_alpha   90.00
_cell.angle_beta   90.00
_cell.angle_gamma   90.00
#
_symmetry.space_group_name_H-M   'P 1'
#
loop_
_entity.id
_entity.type
_entity.pdbx_description
1 polymer ?
#
loop_
_entity_poly.entity_id
_entity_poly.type
_entity_poly.pdbx_seq_one_letter_code
_entity_poly.pdbx_strand_id
1 'polypeptide(L)' 'MCGIVGAVAQRNVVPILLEGLRRLEYRGYDSAGLVTIDGGMKRVRSVGRVASLAADCAAQQVHGN' A
#
# COMPACT_ATOMS: atom_id res chain seq x y z
N MET A 1 -12.33 9.53 -6.55
CA MET A 1 -11.92 8.68 -7.70
C MET A 1 -11.14 7.50 -7.12
N CYS A 2 -11.08 6.33 -7.74
CA CYS A 2 -10.32 5.18 -7.21
C CYS A 2 -9.15 4.80 -8.11
N GLY A 3 -8.11 4.17 -7.56
CA GLY A 3 -6.97 3.62 -8.31
C GLY A 3 -6.46 2.36 -7.65
N ILE A 4 -6.03 1.40 -8.47
CA ILE A 4 -5.56 0.08 -8.01
C ILE A 4 -4.18 -0.17 -8.62
N VAL A 5 -3.27 -0.67 -7.80
CA VAL A 5 -1.95 -1.15 -8.20
C VAL A 5 -1.76 -2.54 -7.62
N GLY A 6 -1.22 -3.46 -8.42
CA GLY A 6 -0.84 -4.80 -7.99
C GLY A 6 0.58 -5.11 -8.42
N ALA A 7 1.26 -5.92 -7.62
CA ALA A 7 2.61 -6.41 -7.92
C ALA A 7 2.77 -7.82 -7.37
N VAL A 8 3.53 -8.64 -8.08
CA VAL A 8 3.96 -9.98 -7.66
C VAL A 8 5.46 -10.05 -7.86
N ALA A 9 6.20 -10.49 -6.85
CA ALA A 9 7.65 -10.63 -6.93
C ALA A 9 8.11 -11.78 -6.03
N GLN A 10 9.43 -11.95 -5.90
CA GLN A 10 10.08 -12.82 -4.90
C GLN A 10 10.84 -11.96 -3.87
N ARG A 11 10.42 -10.70 -3.72
CA ARG A 11 11.06 -9.67 -2.89
C ARG A 11 9.98 -8.72 -2.41
N ASN A 12 10.23 -8.04 -1.29
CA ASN A 12 9.25 -7.15 -0.68
C ASN A 12 8.64 -6.14 -1.68
N VAL A 13 7.35 -6.31 -2.00
CA VAL A 13 6.63 -5.46 -2.95
C VAL A 13 6.03 -4.20 -2.32
N VAL A 14 5.99 -4.10 -0.99
CA VAL A 14 5.34 -2.99 -0.27
C VAL A 14 5.82 -1.61 -0.75
N PRO A 15 7.14 -1.34 -0.91
CA PRO A 15 7.61 -0.02 -1.39
C PRO A 15 7.15 0.28 -2.82
N ILE A 16 7.06 -0.74 -3.68
CA ILE A 16 6.63 -0.62 -5.08
C ILE A 16 5.14 -0.27 -5.13
N LEU A 17 4.33 -0.95 -4.32
CA LEU A 17 2.89 -0.67 -4.22
C LEU A 17 2.62 0.75 -3.70
N LEU A 18 3.34 1.19 -2.66
CA LEU A 18 3.21 2.54 -2.11
C LEU A 18 3.58 3.63 -3.13
N GLU A 19 4.67 3.45 -3.88
CA GLU A 19 5.05 4.39 -4.93
C GLU A 19 4.04 4.39 -6.09
N GLY A 20 3.51 3.22 -6.47
CA GLY A 20 2.44 3.12 -7.46
C GLY A 20 1.19 3.89 -7.03
N LEU A 21 0.75 3.71 -5.78
CA LEU A 21 -0.40 4.46 -5.23
C LEU A 21 -0.13 5.96 -5.20
N ARG A 22 1.09 6.39 -4.83
CA ARG A 22 1.48 7.80 -4.80
C ARG A 22 1.39 8.45 -6.18
N ARG A 23 1.75 7.72 -7.24
CA ARG A 23 1.60 8.18 -8.63
C ARG A 23 0.15 8.30 -9.08
N LEU A 24 -0.77 7.58 -8.44
CA LEU A 24 -2.21 7.68 -8.73
C LEU A 24 -2.91 8.76 -7.89
N GLU A 25 -2.26 9.27 -6.83
CA GLU A 25 -2.83 10.20 -5.84
C GLU A 25 -3.35 11.51 -6.43
N TYR A 26 -2.82 11.94 -7.59
CA TYR A 26 -3.31 13.11 -8.33
C TYR A 26 -4.80 13.05 -8.68
N ARG A 27 -5.40 11.85 -8.68
CA ARG A 27 -6.82 11.61 -8.94
C ARG A 27 -7.74 11.98 -7.77
N GLY A 28 -7.16 12.26 -6.60
CA GLY A 28 -7.89 12.60 -5.39
C GLY A 28 -8.42 11.36 -4.66
N TYR A 29 -7.72 10.99 -3.59
CA TYR A 29 -8.10 9.93 -2.65
C TYR A 29 -8.35 10.51 -1.26
N ASP A 30 -9.46 10.09 -0.67
CA ASP A 30 -9.88 10.32 0.72
C ASP A 30 -9.39 9.21 1.66
N SER A 31 -8.97 8.07 1.10
CA SER A 31 -8.38 6.95 1.84
C SER A 31 -7.47 6.09 0.95
N ALA A 32 -6.59 5.31 1.57
CA ALA A 32 -5.76 4.34 0.87
C ALA A 32 -5.65 3.05 1.68
N GLY A 33 -5.37 1.94 0.99
CA GLY A 33 -5.12 0.65 1.64
C GLY A 33 -4.24 -0.24 0.79
N LEU A 34 -3.60 -1.21 1.44
CA LEU A 34 -2.86 -2.27 0.77
C LEU A 34 -3.04 -3.60 1.50
N VAL A 35 -2.90 -4.67 0.73
CA VAL A 35 -2.92 -6.05 1.21
C VAL A 35 -1.68 -6.75 0.68
N THR A 36 -1.07 -7.57 1.53
CA THR A 36 0.04 -8.46 1.19
C THR A 36 -0.33 -9.88 1.59
N ILE A 37 0.21 -10.85 0.85
CA ILE A 37 0.06 -12.27 1.12
C ILE A 37 1.46 -12.87 1.20
N ASP A 38 1.92 -13.18 2.41
CA ASP A 38 3.22 -13.79 2.68
C ASP A 38 3.11 -14.66 3.94
N GLY A 39 2.95 -15.98 3.75
CA GLY A 39 2.62 -16.92 4.85
C GLY A 39 1.26 -16.67 5.53
N GLY A 40 0.53 -15.63 5.12
CA GLY A 40 -0.74 -15.18 5.65
C GLY A 40 -1.15 -13.86 5.01
N MET A 41 -2.41 -13.45 5.21
CA MET A 41 -2.92 -12.19 4.68
C MET A 41 -2.75 -11.07 5.70
N LYS A 42 -2.07 -10.00 5.30
CA LYS A 42 -1.93 -8.77 6.10
C LYS A 42 -2.51 -7.58 5.35
N ARG A 43 -3.40 -6.85 6.01
CA ARG A 43 -4.13 -5.70 5.45
C ARG A 43 -3.90 -4.45 6.28
N VAL A 44 -3.61 -3.34 5.62
CA VAL A 44 -3.50 -2.01 6.22
C VAL A 44 -4.40 -1.03 5.46
N ARG A 45 -5.06 -0.14 6.19
CA ARG A 45 -5.91 0.92 5.65
C ARG A 45 -5.69 2.18 6.46
N SER A 46 -5.71 3.32 5.77
CA SER A 46 -5.54 4.63 6.39
C SER A 46 -6.47 5.63 5.76
N VAL A 47 -7.04 6.49 6.59
CA VAL A 47 -7.82 7.65 6.12
C VAL A 47 -6.83 8.74 5.71
N GLY A 48 -7.15 9.45 4.63
CA GLY A 48 -6.30 10.48 4.05
C GLY A 48 -5.40 9.95 2.95
N ARG A 49 -4.22 10.56 2.84
CA ARG A 49 -3.29 10.39 1.72
C ARG A 49 -2.45 9.13 1.84
N VAL A 50 -1.80 8.74 0.74
CA VAL A 50 -0.90 7.58 0.66
C VAL A 50 0.26 7.69 1.67
N ALA A 51 0.67 8.92 2.03
CA ALA A 51 1.67 9.15 3.08
C ALA A 51 1.25 8.60 4.45
N SER A 52 -0.04 8.71 4.82
CA SER A 52 -0.58 8.13 6.06
C SER A 52 -0.51 6.61 6.03
N LEU A 53 -0.87 6.01 4.89
CA LEU A 53 -0.74 4.56 4.67
C LEU A 53 0.71 4.10 4.78
N ALA A 54 1.66 4.85 4.21
CA ALA A 54 3.08 4.52 4.30
C ALA A 54 3.57 4.51 5.76
N ALA A 55 3.14 5.49 6.57
CA ALA A 55 3.47 5.55 8.00
C ALA A 55 2.90 4.34 8.76
N ASP A 56 1.62 4.00 8.53
CA ASP A 56 0.98 2.85 9.16
C ASP A 56 1.63 1.52 8.75
N CYS A 57 2.04 1.40 7.47
CA CYS A 57 2.76 0.23 7.00
C CYS A 57 4.15 0.06 7.64
N ALA A 58 4.84 1.18 7.88
CA ALA A 58 6.12 1.18 8.61
C ALA A 58 5.90 0.78 10.09
N ALA A 59 4.89 1.38 10.75
CA ALA A 59 4.57 1.09 12.15
C ALA A 59 4.17 -0.38 12.37
N GLN A 60 3.43 -0.95 11.42
CA GLN A 60 3.01 -2.35 11.48
C GLN A 60 4.05 -3.33 10.91
N GLN A 61 5.19 -2.86 10.40
CA GLN A 61 6.21 -3.68 9.73
C GLN A 61 5.61 -4.61 8.68
N VAL A 62 4.92 -4.04 7.70
CA VAL A 62 4.29 -4.84 6.63
C VAL A 62 5.34 -5.29 5.62
N HIS A 63 5.32 -6.60 5.33
CA HIS A 63 6.13 -7.27 4.34
C HIS A 63 5.23 -8.07 3.40
N GLY A 64 5.61 -8.14 2.13
CA GLY A 64 4.99 -9.04 1.15
C GLY A 64 6.02 -9.47 0.14
N ASN A 65 6.58 -10.67 0.31
CA ASN A 65 7.60 -11.22 -0.60
C ASN A 65 7.02 -12.00 -1.76
#